data_AF-A0AB34J7I5-F1
#
_entry.id   AF-A0AB34J7I5-F1
#
_cell.length_a   1.000
_cell.length_b   1.000
_cell.length_c   1.000
_cell.angle_alpha   90.00
_cell.angle_beta   90.00
_cell.angle_gamma   90.00
#
_symmetry.space_group_name_H-M   'P 1'
#
loop_
_entity.id
_entity.type
_entity.pdbx_description
1 polymer ?
#
loop_
_entity_poly.entity_id
_entity_poly.type
_entity_poly.pdbx_seq_one_letter_code
_entity_poly.pdbx_strand_id
1 'polypeptide(L)'
;MVLHRASQGVYADMDLTGVISTLESHWVVLDAELAEIKKDFGTLRALTRKHGEFWNRSMAKLKKLRTQKETLLQEVKFQMELFNLHLNQGRDLCAKLSTCASLIKTPPIPSQQQLAIEVVSPILANSRNPVSVRHHGT
;
A
#
# COMPACT_ATOMS: atom_id res chain seq x y z
N MET A 1 25.32 22.98 7.46
CA MET A 1 24.04 23.36 6.80
C MET A 1 23.63 22.21 5.87
N VAL A 2 22.67 21.41 6.35
CA VAL A 2 21.68 20.52 5.67
C VAL A 2 22.01 20.07 4.23
N LEU A 3 22.44 18.81 4.01
CA LEU A 3 21.62 17.60 3.73
C LEU A 3 20.80 17.67 2.43
N HIS A 4 21.16 16.85 1.44
CA HIS A 4 20.35 15.72 0.95
C HIS A 4 20.95 15.17 -0.35
N ARG A 5 21.89 14.23 -0.22
CA ARG A 5 22.12 13.28 -1.31
C ARG A 5 21.10 12.17 -1.08
N ALA A 6 19.95 12.30 -1.73
CA ALA A 6 18.91 11.30 -1.71
C ALA A 6 19.50 9.97 -2.16
N SER A 7 19.39 8.99 -1.28
CA SER A 7 19.40 7.56 -1.59
C SER A 7 18.46 7.33 -2.78
N GLN A 8 19.01 7.31 -4.00
CA GLN A 8 18.32 6.73 -5.15
C GLN A 8 18.24 5.23 -4.88
N GLY A 9 17.11 4.83 -4.32
CA GLY A 9 16.80 3.44 -4.02
C GLY A 9 16.87 2.62 -5.29
N VAL A 10 17.61 1.53 -5.22
CA VAL A 10 17.84 0.53 -6.28
C VAL A 10 16.57 -0.32 -6.53
N TYR A 11 15.41 0.08 -6.01
CA TYR A 11 14.11 -0.51 -6.33
C TYR A 11 13.47 0.32 -7.44
N ALA A 12 13.89 0.03 -8.67
CA ALA A 12 13.19 0.48 -9.86
C ALA A 12 11.74 0.00 -9.80
N ASP A 13 10.85 0.89 -9.37
CA ASP A 13 9.65 1.32 -10.09
C ASP A 13 8.95 0.25 -10.95
N MET A 14 8.60 -0.89 -10.36
CA MET A 14 7.56 -1.72 -10.98
C MET A 14 6.23 -1.01 -10.77
N ASP A 15 5.82 -0.26 -11.78
CA ASP A 15 4.48 0.32 -11.87
C ASP A 15 3.44 -0.81 -11.66
N LEU A 16 2.47 -0.55 -10.79
CA LEU A 16 1.34 -1.44 -10.51
C LEU A 16 0.62 -1.86 -11.79
N THR A 17 0.52 -0.94 -12.75
CA THR A 17 -0.05 -1.22 -14.08
C THR A 17 0.77 -2.28 -14.82
N GLY A 18 2.10 -2.22 -14.70
CA GLY A 18 3.02 -3.20 -15.27
C GLY A 18 2.87 -4.58 -14.65
N VAL A 19 2.67 -4.65 -13.33
CA VAL A 19 2.44 -5.92 -12.61
C VAL A 19 1.12 -6.56 -13.07
N ILE A 20 0.04 -5.79 -13.14
CA ILE A 20 -1.27 -6.27 -13.62
C ILE A 20 -1.17 -6.77 -15.06
N SER A 21 -0.60 -5.95 -15.94
CA SER A 21 -0.45 -6.28 -17.36
C SER A 21 0.35 -7.58 -17.56
N THR A 22 1.37 -7.81 -16.72
CA THR A 22 2.18 -9.03 -16.76
C THR A 22 1.37 -10.25 -16.32
N LEU A 23 0.63 -10.16 -15.22
CA LEU A 23 -0.21 -11.25 -14.73
C LEU A 23 -1.31 -11.61 -15.72
N GLU A 24 -1.98 -10.61 -16.30
CA GLU A 24 -3.00 -10.80 -17.33
C GLU A 24 -2.40 -11.45 -18.59
N SER A 25 -1.25 -10.98 -19.06
CA SER A 25 -0.56 -11.59 -20.21
C SER A 25 -0.20 -13.05 -19.94
N HIS A 26 0.32 -13.36 -18.75
CA HIS A 26 0.63 -14.74 -18.37
C HIS A 26 -0.62 -15.61 -18.33
N TRP A 27 -1.73 -15.09 -17.80
CA TRP A 27 -3.00 -15.80 -17.78
C TRP A 27 -3.50 -16.14 -19.19
N VAL A 28 -3.52 -15.17 -20.11
CA VAL A 28 -3.96 -15.37 -21.50
C VAL A 28 -3.11 -16.43 -22.21
N VAL A 29 -1.79 -16.36 -22.06
CA VAL A 29 -0.88 -17.32 -22.70
C VAL A 29 -1.11 -18.72 -22.16
N LEU A 30 -1.20 -18.88 -20.83
CA LEU A 30 -1.43 -20.19 -20.20
C LEU A 30 -2.78 -20.80 -20.62
N ASP A 31 -3.83 -19.99 -20.72
CA ASP A 31 -5.15 -20.45 -21.16
C ASP A 31 -5.12 -20.94 -22.62
N ALA A 32 -4.48 -20.18 -23.51
CA ALA A 32 -4.29 -20.56 -24.90
C ALA A 32 -3.45 -21.85 -25.05
N GLU A 33 -2.36 -21.97 -24.30
CA GLU A 33 -1.53 -23.19 -24.29
C GLU A 33 -2.32 -24.42 -23.81
N LEU A 34 -3.14 -24.27 -22.77
CA LEU A 34 -3.99 -25.36 -22.27
C LEU A 34 -5.05 -25.77 -23.29
N ALA A 35 -5.63 -24.81 -24.02
CA ALA A 35 -6.55 -25.08 -25.12
C ALA A 35 -5.87 -25.87 -26.24
N GLU A 36 -4.64 -25.51 -26.62
CA GLU A 36 -3.88 -26.23 -27.66
C GLU A 36 -3.48 -27.64 -27.19
N ILE A 37 -3.03 -27.79 -25.93
CA ILE A 37 -2.76 -29.11 -25.33
C ILE A 37 -4.00 -30.01 -25.41
N LYS A 38 -5.20 -29.47 -25.17
CA LYS A 38 -6.46 -30.21 -25.27
C LYS A 38 -6.72 -30.69 -26.71
N LYS A 39 -6.39 -29.89 -27.71
CA LYS A 39 -6.47 -30.26 -29.13
C LYS A 39 -5.44 -31.34 -29.48
N ASP A 40 -4.20 -31.20 -29.01
CA ASP A 40 -3.14 -32.21 -29.18
C ASP A 40 -3.52 -33.56 -28.58
N PHE A 41 -4.23 -33.56 -27.45
CA PHE A 41 -4.79 -34.78 -26.88
C PHE A 41 -5.77 -35.49 -27.81
N GLY A 42 -6.57 -34.72 -28.57
CA GLY A 42 -7.49 -35.25 -29.58
C GLY A 42 -6.71 -35.88 -30.73
N THR A 43 -5.71 -35.18 -31.26
CA THR A 43 -4.83 -35.64 -32.33
C THR A 43 -4.08 -36.91 -31.94
N LEU A 44 -3.43 -36.92 -30.78
CA LEU A 44 -2.70 -38.09 -30.29
C LEU A 44 -3.64 -39.27 -30.05
N ARG A 45 -4.84 -39.06 -29.52
CA ARG A 45 -5.83 -40.15 -29.37
C ARG A 45 -6.22 -40.75 -30.72
N ALA A 46 -6.42 -39.93 -31.75
CA ALA A 46 -6.71 -40.42 -33.09
C ALA A 46 -5.54 -41.22 -33.67
N LEU A 47 -4.31 -40.74 -33.47
CA LEU A 47 -3.09 -41.43 -33.92
C LEU A 47 -2.86 -42.74 -33.17
N THR A 48 -3.06 -42.79 -31.85
CA THR A 48 -2.97 -44.02 -31.05
C THR A 48 -3.97 -45.07 -31.54
N ARG A 49 -5.21 -44.67 -31.87
CA ARG A 49 -6.21 -45.61 -32.40
C ARG A 49 -5.81 -46.18 -33.77
N LYS A 50 -5.19 -45.37 -34.63
CA LYS A 50 -4.80 -45.77 -36.00
C LYS A 50 -3.50 -46.56 -36.07
N HIS A 51 -2.53 -46.21 -35.22
CA HIS A 51 -1.14 -46.70 -35.31
C HIS A 51 -0.69 -47.46 -34.06
N GLY A 52 -1.61 -47.74 -33.12
CA GLY A 52 -1.31 -48.44 -31.88
C GLY A 52 -0.51 -47.60 -30.88
N GLU A 53 0.21 -48.30 -30.01
CA GLU A 53 0.76 -47.74 -28.77
C GLU A 53 2.00 -46.85 -28.93
N PHE A 54 2.52 -46.66 -30.14
CA PHE A 54 3.69 -45.83 -30.41
C PHE A 54 3.59 -44.42 -29.78
N TRP A 55 2.38 -43.87 -29.74
CA TRP A 55 2.10 -42.53 -29.22
C TRP A 55 1.93 -42.45 -27.70
N ASN A 56 1.95 -43.57 -26.97
CA ASN A 56 1.72 -43.61 -25.52
C ASN A 56 2.75 -42.77 -24.74
N ARG A 57 4.01 -42.75 -25.19
CA ARG A 57 5.05 -41.91 -24.57
C ARG A 57 4.75 -40.42 -24.73
N SER A 58 4.34 -40.00 -25.92
CA SER A 58 3.96 -38.61 -26.20
C SER A 58 2.71 -38.21 -25.40
N MET A 59 1.74 -39.12 -25.29
CA MET A 59 0.54 -38.96 -24.46
C MET A 59 0.90 -38.72 -22.98
N ALA A 60 1.83 -39.50 -22.43
CA ALA A 60 2.28 -39.34 -21.06
C ALA A 60 2.99 -37.99 -20.83
N LYS A 61 3.85 -37.57 -21.78
CA LYS A 61 4.49 -36.25 -21.73
C LYS A 61 3.46 -35.12 -21.76
N LEU A 62 2.46 -35.22 -22.65
CA LEU A 62 1.41 -34.22 -22.78
C LEU A 62 0.54 -34.12 -21.51
N LYS A 63 0.25 -35.25 -20.84
CA LYS A 63 -0.41 -35.26 -19.53
C LYS A 63 0.39 -34.51 -18.48
N LYS A 64 1.69 -34.79 -18.39
CA LYS A 64 2.58 -34.08 -17.46
C LYS A 64 2.60 -32.58 -17.74
N LEU A 65 2.73 -32.19 -19.01
CA LEU A 65 2.75 -30.78 -19.41
C LEU A 65 1.44 -30.08 -19.06
N ARG A 66 0.30 -30.73 -19.32
CA ARG A 66 -1.02 -30.22 -18.93
C ARG A 66 -1.09 -29.92 -17.44
N THR A 67 -0.72 -30.89 -16.59
CA THR A 67 -0.76 -30.71 -15.14
C THR A 67 0.14 -29.56 -14.70
N GLN A 68 1.35 -29.46 -15.25
CA GLN A 68 2.26 -28.35 -14.94
C GLN A 68 1.67 -26.99 -15.29
N LYS A 69 1.05 -26.87 -16.47
CA LYS A 69 0.41 -25.62 -16.94
C LYS A 69 -0.85 -25.29 -16.14
N GLU A 70 -1.65 -26.28 -15.76
CA GLU A 70 -2.80 -26.10 -14.86
C GLU A 70 -2.37 -25.57 -13.49
N THR A 71 -1.29 -26.12 -12.92
CA THR A 71 -0.72 -25.62 -11.66
C THR A 71 -0.26 -24.16 -11.78
N LEU A 72 0.46 -23.82 -12.85
CA LEU A 72 0.89 -22.43 -13.08
C LEU A 72 -0.29 -21.47 -13.25
N LEU A 73 -1.35 -21.89 -13.92
CA LEU A 73 -2.55 -21.07 -14.08
C LEU A 73 -3.24 -20.79 -12.73
N GLN A 74 -3.30 -21.78 -11.84
CA GLN A 74 -3.83 -21.59 -10.49
C GLN A 74 -2.96 -20.62 -9.68
N GLU A 75 -1.64 -20.72 -9.81
CA GLU A 75 -0.72 -19.79 -9.16
C GLU A 75 -0.95 -18.35 -9.65
N VAL A 76 -1.04 -18.13 -10.97
CA VAL A 76 -1.32 -16.78 -11.53
C VAL A 76 -2.64 -16.23 -11.00
N LYS A 77 -3.70 -17.05 -10.93
CA LYS A 77 -4.98 -16.63 -10.34
C LYS A 77 -4.85 -16.22 -8.88
N PHE A 78 -4.15 -17.04 -8.10
CA PHE A 78 -3.90 -16.74 -6.68
C PHE A 78 -3.11 -15.44 -6.51
N GLN A 79 -2.09 -15.20 -7.35
CA GLN A 79 -1.32 -13.95 -7.33
C GLN A 79 -2.20 -12.74 -7.70
N MET A 80 -3.11 -12.86 -8.67
CA MET A 80 -4.08 -11.80 -8.99
C MET A 80 -5.02 -11.50 -7.82
N GLU A 81 -5.51 -12.53 -7.12
CA GLU A 81 -6.36 -12.37 -5.93
C GLU A 81 -5.62 -11.69 -4.77
N LEU A 82 -4.40 -12.12 -4.48
CA LEU A 82 -3.54 -11.51 -3.46
C LEU A 82 -3.23 -10.05 -3.78
N PHE A 83 -2.92 -9.76 -5.05
CA PHE A 83 -2.65 -8.40 -5.50
C PHE A 83 -3.86 -7.49 -5.30
N ASN A 84 -5.06 -7.96 -5.64
CA ASN A 84 -6.31 -7.24 -5.39
C ASN A 84 -6.58 -7.01 -3.90
N LEU A 85 -6.29 -8.01 -3.06
CA LEU A 85 -6.39 -7.87 -1.60
C LEU A 85 -5.48 -6.75 -1.08
N HIS A 86 -4.20 -6.75 -1.49
CA HIS A 86 -3.24 -5.73 -1.07
C HIS A 86 -3.62 -4.32 -1.58
N LEU A 87 -4.14 -4.22 -2.81
CA LEU A 87 -4.66 -2.95 -3.34
C LEU A 87 -5.79 -2.38 -2.48
N ASN A 88 -6.73 -3.23 -2.07
CA ASN A 88 -7.85 -2.81 -1.23
C ASN A 88 -7.38 -2.38 0.17
N GLN A 89 -6.47 -3.15 0.77
CA GLN A 89 -5.85 -2.78 2.06
C GLN A 89 -5.10 -1.44 1.99
N GLY A 90 -4.39 -1.19 0.88
CA GLY A 90 -3.71 0.08 0.63
C GLY A 90 -4.70 1.25 0.54
N ARG A 91 -5.82 1.08 -0.18
CA ARG A 91 -6.89 2.08 -0.27
C ARG A 91 -7.51 2.39 1.10
N ASP A 92 -7.79 1.37 1.89
CA ASP A 92 -8.34 1.53 3.24
C ASP A 92 -7.38 2.30 4.15
N LEU A 93 -6.08 2.02 4.04
CA LEU A 93 -5.06 2.77 4.77
C LEU A 93 -5.02 4.24 4.35
N CYS A 94 -5.02 4.53 3.05
CA CYS A 94 -5.07 5.90 2.53
C CYS A 94 -6.31 6.66 3.00
N ALA A 95 -7.47 6.00 3.06
CA ALA A 95 -8.70 6.58 3.59
C ALA A 95 -8.56 6.96 5.07
N LYS A 96 -8.05 6.04 5.90
CA LYS A 96 -7.80 6.30 7.33
C LYS A 96 -6.82 7.45 7.55
N LEU A 97 -5.73 7.48 6.80
CA LEU A 97 -4.73 8.55 6.88
C LEU A 97 -5.32 9.90 6.45
N SER A 98 -6.16 9.93 5.43
CA SER A 98 -6.85 11.15 4.99
C SER A 98 -7.77 11.71 6.07
N THR A 99 -8.52 10.83 6.76
CA THR A 99 -9.34 11.22 7.91
C THR A 99 -8.49 11.78 9.04
N CYS A 100 -7.44 11.07 9.46
CA CYS A 100 -6.53 11.56 10.52
C CYS A 100 -5.89 12.91 10.15
N ALA A 101 -5.47 13.09 8.90
CA ALA A 101 -4.88 14.34 8.43
C ALA A 101 -5.87 15.52 8.51
N SER A 102 -7.17 15.27 8.27
CA SER A 102 -8.20 16.30 8.39
C SER A 102 -8.41 16.76 9.85
N LEU A 103 -8.36 15.83 10.81
CA LEU A 103 -8.48 16.11 12.25
C LEU A 103 -7.28 16.88 12.81
N ILE A 104 -6.09 16.69 12.24
CA ILE A 104 -4.88 17.40 12.68
C ILE A 104 -4.82 18.82 12.11
N LYS A 105 -5.47 19.09 10.97
CA LYS A 105 -5.46 20.41 10.31
C LYS A 105 -6.48 21.41 10.86
N THR A 106 -7.40 21.00 11.72
CA THR A 106 -8.29 21.95 12.42
C THR A 106 -7.52 22.68 13.53
N PRO A 107 -7.36 24.02 13.48
CA PRO A 107 -6.73 24.76 14.58
C PRO A 107 -7.57 24.58 15.87
N PRO A 108 -6.94 24.57 17.06
CA PRO A 108 -7.67 24.55 18.31
C PRO A 108 -8.57 25.80 18.35
N ILE A 109 -9.87 25.59 18.55
CA ILE A 109 -10.84 26.65 18.81
C ILE A 109 -10.29 27.48 19.97
N PRO A 110 -10.01 28.79 19.81
CA PRO A 110 -9.72 29.62 20.96
C PRO A 110 -11.03 29.73 21.74
N SER A 111 -11.07 29.05 22.89
CA SER A 111 -12.09 29.24 23.90
C SER A 111 -12.03 30.69 24.39
N GLN A 112 -12.77 31.58 23.71
CA GLN A 112 -13.20 32.85 24.27
C GLN A 112 -14.19 32.55 25.40
N GLN A 113 -13.67 32.19 26.56
CA GLN A 113 -14.30 32.52 27.83
C GLN A 113 -13.39 33.56 28.49
N GLN A 114 -13.62 34.82 28.15
CA GLN A 114 -13.30 35.94 29.02
C GLN A 114 -14.08 35.74 30.33
N LEU A 115 -13.50 35.00 31.26
CA LEU A 115 -13.82 35.16 32.67
C LEU A 115 -13.11 36.44 33.11
N ALA A 116 -13.85 37.55 33.10
CA ALA A 116 -13.47 38.78 33.78
C ALA A 116 -13.28 38.45 35.26
N ILE A 117 -12.04 38.16 35.66
CA ILE A 117 -11.63 38.21 37.06
C ILE A 117 -11.29 39.66 37.32
N GLU A 118 -12.28 40.40 37.82
CA GLU A 118 -12.12 41.74 38.36
C GLU A 118 -11.15 41.65 39.55
N VAL A 119 -9.90 42.04 39.34
CA VAL A 119 -8.87 42.04 40.38
C VAL A 119 -9.10 43.23 41.29
N VAL A 120 -9.95 43.07 42.30
CA VAL A 120 -9.91 43.95 43.48
C VAL A 120 -8.89 43.33 44.44
N SER A 121 -7.71 43.94 44.55
CA SER A 121 -6.71 43.58 45.55
C SER A 121 -6.92 44.38 46.84
N PRO A 122 -7.32 43.77 47.96
CA PRO A 122 -7.24 44.41 49.26
C PRO A 122 -6.00 43.86 49.96
N ILE A 123 -4.93 44.64 50.08
CA ILE A 123 -3.96 44.65 51.20
C ILE A 123 -2.97 45.78 50.89
N LEU A 124 -3.03 46.87 51.67
CA LEU A 124 -1.87 47.54 52.26
C LEU A 124 -2.38 48.64 53.19
N ALA A 125 -2.81 48.18 54.37
CA ALA A 125 -2.89 49.02 55.55
C ALA A 125 -1.46 49.31 56.05
N ASN A 126 -1.21 50.57 56.36
CA ASN A 126 -0.24 51.08 57.34
C ASN A 126 1.23 50.61 57.25
N SER A 127 2.09 51.52 56.78
CA SER A 127 3.35 51.80 57.47
C SER A 127 3.78 53.25 57.22
N ARG A 128 3.57 54.09 58.23
CA ARG A 128 4.26 55.37 58.41
C ARG A 128 5.69 55.07 58.86
N ASN A 129 6.71 55.56 58.16
CA ASN A 129 7.61 56.58 58.70
C ASN A 129 8.75 57.00 57.73
N PRO A 130 9.33 58.20 57.93
CA PRO A 130 10.06 58.97 56.93
C PRO A 130 11.58 58.78 57.05
N VAL A 131 12.30 58.93 55.94
CA VAL A 131 13.73 59.29 55.99
C VAL A 131 14.05 60.31 54.90
N SER A 132 14.45 61.48 55.37
CA SER A 132 14.98 62.62 54.62
C SER A 132 16.39 62.33 54.10
N VAL A 133 16.77 62.95 52.98
CA VAL A 133 18.01 63.73 52.75
C VAL A 133 18.21 63.88 51.24
N ARG A 134 17.92 65.07 50.70
CA ARG A 134 18.46 65.53 49.41
C ARG A 134 19.70 66.39 49.67
N HIS A 135 20.85 65.95 49.18
CA HIS A 135 21.98 66.83 48.92
C HIS A 135 21.76 67.54 47.58
N HIS A 136 21.66 68.87 47.60
CA HIS A 136 22.00 69.70 46.45
C HIS A 136 23.01 70.74 46.92
N GLY A 137 24.23 70.61 46.40
CA GLY A 137 25.20 71.69 46.38
C GLY A 137 24.86 72.64 45.24
N THR A 138 24.87 73.93 45.56
CA THR A 138 25.69 74.99 44.96
C THR A 138 25.60 76.19 45.88
#